data_AF-A0A5S9M5C8-F1
#
_entry.id   AF-A0A5S9M5C8-F1
#
_cell.length_a   1.000
_cell.length_b   1.000
_cell.length_c   1.000
_cell.angle_alpha   90.00
_cell.angle_beta   90.00
_cell.angle_gamma   90.00
#
_symmetry.space_group_name_H-M   'P 1'
#
loop_
_entity.id
_entity.type
_entity.pdbx_description
1 polymer ?
#
loop_
_entity_poly.entity_id
_entity_poly.type
_entity_poly.pdbx_seq_one_letter_code
_entity_poly.pdbx_strand_id
1 'polypeptide(L)'
;MPFMEVQNVSKRYSNGDGIEDLSFSIEAGEVVALLGPNGAGKTTTIRCLTGLYKPDGGEILIEGFPPGHAHVQKQVALIPDHPYLYPDLTAAEHVQFRARGYHKGLKQIRKRYMER
;
A
#
# COMPACT_ATOMS: atom_id res chain seq x y z
N MET A 1 -3.45 16.26 12.14
CA MET A 1 -2.66 15.04 12.37
C MET A 1 -2.47 14.41 11.01
N PRO A 2 -1.23 14.09 10.62
CA PRO A 2 -0.94 13.50 9.32
C PRO A 2 -1.66 12.16 9.14
N PHE A 3 -1.96 11.82 7.89
CA PHE A 3 -2.55 10.53 7.55
C PHE A 3 -1.55 9.39 7.77
N MET A 4 -0.28 9.64 7.43
CA MET A 4 0.82 8.70 7.59
C MET A 4 2.05 9.38 8.19
N GLU A 5 2.65 8.74 9.19
CA GLU A 5 3.92 9.13 9.80
C GLU A 5 4.94 8.02 9.64
N VAL A 6 6.16 8.38 9.27
CA VAL A 6 7.30 7.51 9.09
C VAL A 6 8.45 8.10 9.89
N GLN A 7 8.97 7.36 10.87
CA GLN A 7 9.99 7.85 11.80
C GLN A 7 11.16 6.88 11.86
N ASN A 8 12.33 7.33 11.43
CA ASN A 8 13.62 6.62 11.49
C ASN A 8 13.57 5.20 10.90
N VAL A 9 12.77 5.01 9.85
CA VAL A 9 12.50 3.69 9.28
C VAL A 9 13.72 3.18 8.54
N SER A 10 14.14 1.98 8.90
CA SER A 10 15.28 1.30 8.28
C SER A 10 14.91 -0.12 7.89
N LYS A 11 15.42 -0.56 6.75
CA LYS A 11 15.29 -1.93 6.24
C LYS A 11 16.56 -2.31 5.49
N ARG A 12 17.23 -3.39 5.89
CA ARG A 12 18.47 -3.86 5.27
C ARG A 12 18.32 -5.31 4.80
N TYR A 13 18.75 -5.58 3.58
CA TYR A 13 18.82 -6.92 3.01
C TYR A 13 20.22 -7.52 3.19
N SER A 14 20.35 -8.83 3.00
CA SER A 14 21.63 -9.55 3.16
C SER A 14 22.73 -9.07 2.21
N ASN A 15 22.36 -8.49 1.07
CA ASN A 15 23.29 -7.92 0.10
C ASN A 15 23.71 -6.47 0.44
N GLY A 16 23.25 -5.91 1.56
CA GLY A 16 23.56 -4.55 2.01
C GLY A 16 22.60 -3.47 1.50
N ASP A 17 21.74 -3.78 0.52
CA ASP A 17 20.74 -2.84 0.00
C ASP A 17 19.65 -2.54 1.03
N GLY A 18 18.96 -1.41 0.86
CA GLY A 18 17.93 -1.04 1.83
C GLY A 18 17.48 0.40 1.80
N ILE A 19 16.79 0.76 2.88
CA ILE A 19 16.55 2.14 3.31
C ILE A 19 17.12 2.31 4.71
N GLU A 20 17.61 3.51 5.01
CA GLU A 20 18.25 3.83 6.27
C GLU A 20 17.75 5.19 6.75
N ASP A 21 17.30 5.23 8.00
CA ASP A 21 16.85 6.42 8.72
C ASP A 21 15.82 7.30 7.96
N LEU A 22 14.84 6.66 7.32
CA LEU A 22 13.84 7.36 6.54
C LEU A 22 12.78 7.98 7.46
N SER A 23 12.61 9.30 7.40
CA SER A 23 11.62 10.04 8.17
C SER A 23 10.84 11.05 7.31
N PHE A 24 9.52 10.97 7.32
CA PHE A 24 8.61 11.92 6.65
C PHE A 24 7.17 11.74 7.15
N SER A 25 6.29 12.65 6.79
CA SER A 25 4.85 12.53 7.00
C SER A 25 4.09 12.83 5.71
N ILE A 26 2.89 12.28 5.58
CA ILE A 26 1.98 12.53 4.45
C ILE A 26 0.64 12.98 5.02
N GLU A 27 0.14 14.10 4.52
CA GLU A 27 -1.17 14.64 4.90
C GLU A 27 -2.31 14.02 4.08
N ALA A 28 -3.52 14.05 4.63
CA ALA A 28 -4.70 13.55 3.91
C ALA A 28 -4.96 14.37 2.64
N GLY A 29 -5.11 13.69 1.50
CA GLY A 29 -5.33 14.32 0.19
C GLY A 29 -4.04 14.76 -0.52
N GLU A 30 -2.88 14.54 0.08
CA GLU A 30 -1.59 14.82 -0.55
C GLU A 30 -1.25 13.79 -1.63
N VAL A 31 -0.59 14.25 -2.69
CA VAL A 31 -0.03 13.39 -3.73
C VAL A 31 1.49 13.48 -3.66
N VAL A 32 2.13 12.36 -3.32
CA VAL A 32 3.57 12.28 -3.09
C VAL A 32 4.23 11.43 -4.17
N ALA A 33 5.40 11.88 -4.65
CA ALA A 33 6.24 11.12 -5.58
C ALA A 33 7.55 10.73 -4.88
N LEU A 34 7.87 9.42 -4.89
CA LEU A 34 9.15 8.90 -4.41
C LEU A 34 10.11 8.73 -5.58
N LEU A 35 11.12 9.59 -5.67
CA LEU A 35 12.06 9.67 -6.79
C LEU A 35 13.47 9.21 -6.39
N GLY A 36 14.20 8.62 -7.32
CA GLY A 36 15.58 8.16 -7.12
C GLY A 36 16.01 7.11 -8.14
N PRO A 37 17.32 6.82 -8.25
CA PRO A 37 17.85 5.81 -9.17
C PRO A 37 17.39 4.38 -8.80
N ASN A 38 17.62 3.43 -9.71
CA ASN A 38 17.41 2.01 -9.39
C ASN A 38 18.31 1.60 -8.22
N GLY A 39 17.76 0.80 -7.30
CA GLY A 39 18.46 0.42 -6.07
C GLY A 39 18.34 1.42 -4.91
N ALA A 40 17.81 2.63 -5.12
CA ALA A 40 17.67 3.64 -4.06
C ALA A 40 16.62 3.32 -2.95
N GLY A 41 16.09 2.10 -2.90
CA GLY A 41 15.14 1.70 -1.87
C GLY A 41 13.68 2.13 -2.09
N LYS A 42 13.29 2.62 -3.28
CA LYS A 42 11.91 3.05 -3.58
C LYS A 42 10.88 1.93 -3.35
N THR A 43 11.10 0.78 -3.98
CA THR A 43 10.22 -0.38 -3.84
C THR A 43 10.22 -0.92 -2.41
N THR A 44 11.37 -0.89 -1.73
CA THR A 44 11.51 -1.25 -0.31
C THR A 44 10.63 -0.35 0.56
N THR A 45 10.71 0.96 0.36
CA THR A 45 9.88 1.96 1.05
C THR A 45 8.41 1.64 0.87
N ILE A 46 7.93 1.55 -0.38
CA ILE A 46 6.52 1.27 -0.68
C ILE A 46 6.06 -0.02 0.00
N ARG A 47 6.86 -1.09 -0.03
CA ARG A 47 6.51 -2.37 0.61
C ARG A 47 6.44 -2.27 2.14
N CYS A 48 7.26 -1.43 2.76
CA CYS A 48 7.16 -1.15 4.20
C CYS A 48 5.90 -0.34 4.52
N LEU A 49 5.61 0.71 3.76
CA LEU A 49 4.40 1.54 3.94
C LEU A 49 3.10 0.73 3.78
N THR A 50 3.09 -0.27 2.89
CA THR A 50 1.92 -1.12 2.66
C THR A 50 1.88 -2.35 3.59
N GLY A 51 2.82 -2.48 4.53
CA GLY A 51 2.89 -3.60 5.46
C GLY A 51 3.27 -4.95 4.82
N LEU A 52 3.75 -4.96 3.57
CA LEU A 52 4.26 -6.17 2.93
C LEU A 52 5.58 -6.60 3.55
N TYR A 53 6.42 -5.63 3.94
CA TYR A 53 7.64 -5.86 4.69
C TYR A 53 7.60 -5.15 6.03
N LYS A 54 8.02 -5.86 7.07
CA LYS A 54 8.28 -5.26 8.37
C LYS A 54 9.63 -4.51 8.31
N PRO A 55 9.70 -3.23 8.71
CA PRO A 55 10.97 -2.54 8.95
C PRO A 55 11.84 -3.29 9.95
N ASP A 56 13.16 -3.13 9.85
CA ASP A 56 14.10 -3.65 10.84
C ASP A 56 14.27 -2.70 12.04
N GLY A 57 13.95 -1.41 11.84
CA GLY A 57 13.91 -0.37 12.87
C GLY A 57 13.01 0.80 12.47
N GLY A 58 12.76 1.68 13.44
CA GLY A 58 11.83 2.81 13.30
C GLY A 58 10.36 2.42 13.38
N GLU A 59 9.48 3.37 13.07
CA GLU A 59 8.03 3.22 13.16
C GLU A 59 7.31 3.81 11.94
N ILE A 60 6.22 3.14 11.53
CA ILE A 60 5.27 3.64 10.53
C ILE A 60 3.88 3.60 11.16
N LEU A 61 3.18 4.73 11.17
CA LEU A 61 1.81 4.85 11.63
C LEU A 61 0.93 5.40 10.51
N ILE A 62 -0.23 4.79 10.31
CA ILE A 62 -1.27 5.23 9.37
C ILE A 62 -2.54 5.38 10.18
N GLU A 63 -3.01 6.61 10.33
CA GLU A 63 -4.06 6.99 11.29
C GLU A 63 -3.80 6.46 12.71
N GLY A 64 -2.53 6.44 13.15
CA GLY A 64 -2.13 5.95 14.47
C GLY A 64 -2.00 4.42 14.60
N PHE A 65 -2.16 3.66 13.52
CA PHE A 65 -2.00 2.19 13.52
C PHE A 65 -0.86 1.73 12.61
N PRO A 66 -0.19 0.61 12.90
CA PRO A 66 0.85 0.09 12.01
C PRO A 66 0.24 -0.42 10.68
N PRO A 67 1.01 -0.44 9.57
CA PRO A 67 0.51 -0.84 8.24
C PRO A 67 -0.20 -2.19 8.16
N GLY A 68 0.19 -3.16 9.01
CA GLY A 68 -0.42 -4.48 9.06
C GLY A 68 -1.76 -4.56 9.82
N HIS A 69 -2.18 -3.49 10.49
CA HIS A 69 -3.39 -3.48 11.31
C HIS A 69 -4.68 -3.58 10.46
N ALA A 70 -5.69 -4.29 10.96
CA ALA A 70 -6.95 -4.52 10.22
C ALA A 70 -7.71 -3.23 9.85
N HIS A 71 -7.51 -2.15 10.61
CA HIS A 71 -8.02 -0.81 10.28
C HIS A 71 -7.37 -0.23 9.02
N VAL A 72 -6.05 -0.38 8.91
CA VAL A 72 -5.23 0.19 7.83
C VAL A 72 -5.35 -0.62 6.54
N GLN A 73 -5.46 -1.95 6.63
CA GLN A 73 -5.60 -2.82 5.46
C GLN A 73 -6.81 -2.51 4.58
N LYS A 74 -7.82 -1.81 5.10
CA LYS A 74 -9.01 -1.38 4.34
C LYS A 74 -8.82 -0.05 3.61
N GLN A 75 -7.76 0.68 3.94
CA GLN A 75 -7.51 2.04 3.47
C GLN A 75 -6.34 2.11 2.50
N VAL A 76 -5.38 1.19 2.63
CA VAL A 76 -4.16 1.17 1.82
C VAL A 76 -4.26 0.09 0.76
N ALA A 77 -3.97 0.45 -0.49
CA ALA A 77 -3.85 -0.48 -1.60
C ALA A 77 -2.52 -0.28 -2.32
N LEU A 78 -1.91 -1.39 -2.76
CA LEU A 78 -0.71 -1.37 -3.59
C LEU A 78 -1.04 -1.83 -5.02
N ILE A 79 -0.61 -1.03 -5.99
CA ILE A 79 -0.55 -1.44 -7.39
C ILE A 79 0.93 -1.70 -7.70
N PRO A 80 1.34 -2.97 -7.90
CA PRO A 80 2.73 -3.29 -8.21
C PRO A 80 3.05 -2.92 -9.66
N ASP A 81 4.35 -2.76 -9.94
CA ASP A 81 4.89 -2.49 -11.28
C ASP A 81 4.51 -3.56 -12.31
N HIS A 82 4.40 -4.82 -11.87
CA HIS A 82 3.87 -5.92 -12.66
C HIS A 82 2.57 -6.42 -12.04
N PRO A 83 1.40 -5.98 -12.53
CA PRO A 83 0.11 -6.43 -12.01
C PRO A 83 -0.13 -7.89 -12.40
N TYR A 84 -0.52 -8.71 -11.43
CA TYR A 84 -1.04 -10.04 -11.69
C TYR A 84 -2.49 -9.91 -12.17
N LEU A 85 -2.70 -10.19 -13.45
CA LEU A 85 -4.03 -10.23 -14.08
C LEU A 85 -4.49 -11.68 -14.24
N TYR A 86 -5.78 -11.92 -14.04
CA TYR A 86 -6.40 -13.20 -14.34
C TYR A 86 -6.80 -13.22 -15.83
N PRO A 87 -6.14 -14.04 -16.68
CA PRO A 87 -6.34 -14.00 -18.13
C PRO A 87 -7.76 -14.40 -18.55
N ASP A 88 -8.43 -15.20 -17.74
CA ASP A 88 -9.79 -15.68 -17.99
C ASP A 88 -10.89 -14.69 -17.55
N LEU A 89 -10.51 -13.53 -17.02
CA LEU A 89 -11.45 -12.51 -16.54
C LEU A 89 -11.38 -11.25 -17.41
N THR A 90 -12.54 -10.71 -17.76
CA THR A 90 -12.64 -9.35 -18.28
C THR A 90 -12.19 -8.33 -17.21
N ALA A 91 -11.87 -7.10 -17.64
CA ALA A 91 -11.49 -6.03 -16.70
C ALA A 91 -12.55 -5.79 -15.61
N ALA A 92 -13.83 -5.83 -15.98
CA ALA A 92 -14.94 -5.67 -15.04
C ALA A 92 -15.01 -6.83 -14.04
N GLU A 93 -14.86 -8.07 -14.51
CA GLU A 93 -14.84 -9.25 -13.65
C GLU A 93 -13.63 -9.25 -12.71
N HIS A 94 -12.48 -8.79 -13.19
CA HIS A 94 -11.26 -8.66 -12.38
C HIS A 94 -11.44 -7.67 -11.22
N VAL A 95 -11.97 -6.47 -11.49
CA VAL A 95 -12.28 -5.47 -10.45
C VAL A 95 -13.32 -6.01 -9.47
N GLN A 96 -14.38 -6.65 -9.98
CA GLN A 96 -15.39 -7.25 -9.11
C GLN A 96 -14.81 -8.37 -8.25
N PHE A 97 -13.97 -9.23 -8.80
CA PHE A 97 -13.30 -10.32 -8.08
C PHE A 97 -12.44 -9.77 -6.95
N ARG A 98 -11.58 -8.77 -7.23
CA ARG A 98 -10.76 -8.10 -6.21
C ARG A 98 -11.65 -7.46 -5.14
N ALA A 99 -12.70 -6.72 -5.53
CA ALA A 99 -13.61 -6.09 -4.58
C ALA A 99 -14.31 -7.10 -3.64
N ARG A 100 -14.70 -8.28 -4.15
CA ARG A 100 -15.25 -9.38 -3.34
C ARG A 100 -14.22 -9.95 -2.36
N GLY A 101 -12.95 -10.00 -2.74
CA GLY A 101 -11.85 -10.44 -1.86
C GLY A 101 -11.63 -9.51 -0.66
N TYR A 102 -11.86 -8.20 -0.84
CA TYR A 102 -11.72 -7.20 0.22
C TYR A 102 -13.02 -6.96 1.03
N HIS A 103 -14.20 -7.34 0.51
CA HIS A 103 -15.50 -7.11 1.15
C HIS A 103 -16.40 -8.36 1.09
N LYS A 104 -16.88 -8.82 2.25
CA LYS A 104 -18.06 -9.71 2.33
C LYS A 104 -19.25 -9.05 1.60
N GLY A 105 -19.66 -9.61 0.46
CA GLY A 105 -21.03 -9.48 -0.07
C GLY A 105 -21.24 -8.52 -1.26
N LEU A 106 -21.55 -9.10 -2.43
CA LEU A 106 -21.85 -8.46 -3.72
C LEU A 106 -23.05 -7.51 -3.80
N LYS A 107 -23.82 -7.34 -2.73
CA LYS A 107 -25.12 -6.67 -2.79
C LYS A 107 -25.01 -5.15 -3.04
N GLN A 108 -23.85 -4.54 -2.80
CA GLN A 108 -23.71 -3.07 -2.83
C GLN A 108 -23.14 -2.51 -4.15
N ILE A 109 -22.28 -3.24 -4.87
CA ILE A 109 -21.65 -2.73 -6.11
C ILE A 109 -22.66 -2.69 -7.26
N ARG A 110 -23.58 -3.66 -7.33
CA ARG A 110 -24.57 -3.78 -8.41
C ARG A 110 -25.55 -2.61 -8.45
N LYS A 111 -25.82 -1.96 -7.31
CA LYS A 111 -26.75 -0.82 -7.22
C LYS A 111 -26.20 0.45 -7.90
N ARG A 112 -24.88 0.67 -7.85
CA ARG A 112 -24.23 1.90 -8.36
C ARG A 112 -24.02 1.91 -9.88
N TYR A 113 -24.00 0.74 -10.52
CA TYR A 113 -23.82 0.60 -11.97
C TYR A 113 -25.13 0.51 -12.75
N MET A 114 -26.26 0.19 -12.10
CA MET A 114 -27.58 0.13 -12.74
C MET A 114 -28.38 1.44 -12.60
N GLU A 115 -27.86 2.41 -11.84
CA GLU A 115 -28.43 3.75 -11.67
C GLU A 115 -27.68 4.81 -12.52
N ARG A 116 -26.94 4.37 -13.55
CA ARG A 116 -26.34 5.18 -14.61
C ARG A 116 -26.71 4.58 -15.96
#